data_AF-A0A5N0EBA9-F1
#
_entry.id   AF-A0A5N0EBA9-F1
#
_cell.length_a   1.000
_cell.length_b   1.000
_cell.length_c   1.000
_cell.angle_alpha   90.00
_cell.angle_beta   90.00
_cell.angle_gamma   90.00
#
_symmetry.space_group_name_H-M   'P 1'
#
loop_
_entity.id
_entity.type
_entity.pdbx_description
1 polymer ?
#
loop_
_entity_poly.entity_id
_entity_poly.type
_entity_poly.pdbx_seq_one_letter_code
_entity_poly.pdbx_strand_id
1 'polypeptide(L)'
;MSDSRYRRGLAQPLFLSAVVVALLLATAACGGVGESHSTPETPAAATSVEVNQTGGFAGVNQVYTVDETVDNPRRGSLFDMVAAPDFRTLTDAYTGPNDCRDSYQYAVTVTYRDGTTKSVSTDECNESPKALTDIIALTKEIGRRS
;
A
#
# COMPACT_ATOMS: atom_id res chain seq x y z
N MET A 1 49.55 -24.91 9.46
CA MET A 1 49.13 -24.07 8.32
C MET A 1 49.43 -24.85 7.05
N SER A 2 48.39 -25.39 6.42
CA SER A 2 48.48 -26.25 5.24
C SER A 2 47.77 -25.58 4.06
N ASP A 3 48.36 -25.84 2.92
CA ASP A 3 48.24 -25.19 1.62
C ASP A 3 47.02 -25.65 0.79
N SER A 4 46.76 -24.90 -0.30
CA SER A 4 46.10 -25.34 -1.55
C SER A 4 44.55 -25.44 -1.58
N ARG A 5 43.79 -24.96 -2.59
CA ARG A 5 44.06 -24.74 -4.03
C ARG A 5 43.10 -23.70 -4.69
N TYR A 6 43.61 -23.02 -5.72
CA TYR A 6 43.04 -22.75 -7.08
C TYR A 6 41.63 -22.14 -7.24
N ARG A 7 41.29 -21.35 -8.26
CA ARG A 7 41.92 -20.51 -9.31
C ARG A 7 40.73 -20.00 -10.15
N ARG A 8 40.99 -19.01 -11.02
CA ARG A 8 40.14 -18.49 -12.13
C ARG A 8 39.04 -17.54 -11.65
N GLY A 9 39.02 -16.25 -11.97
CA GLY A 9 39.61 -15.53 -13.10
C GLY A 9 38.46 -14.95 -13.91
N LEU A 10 38.24 -13.65 -13.85
CA LEU A 10 37.43 -12.92 -14.83
C LEU A 10 38.10 -11.58 -15.12
N ALA A 11 38.42 -11.42 -16.40
CA ALA A 11 39.12 -10.31 -17.00
C ALA A 11 38.25 -9.05 -17.04
N GLN A 12 38.90 -7.90 -16.92
CA GLN A 12 38.39 -6.63 -17.40
C GLN A 12 38.35 -6.63 -18.94
N PRO A 13 37.48 -5.80 -19.53
CA PRO A 13 38.05 -4.80 -20.43
C PRO A 13 37.52 -3.39 -20.18
N LEU A 14 38.48 -2.48 -20.30
CA LEU A 14 38.35 -1.03 -20.41
C LEU A 14 37.57 -0.66 -21.67
N PHE A 15 36.63 0.27 -21.57
CA PHE A 15 36.19 1.07 -22.70
C PHE A 15 36.28 2.54 -22.35
N LEU A 16 37.39 3.15 -22.81
CA LEU A 16 37.47 4.58 -23.11
C LEU A 16 36.62 4.85 -24.36
N SER A 17 35.84 5.93 -24.33
CA SER A 17 35.66 6.79 -25.51
C SER A 17 35.09 8.14 -25.08
N ALA A 18 35.89 9.18 -25.31
CA ALA A 18 35.49 10.58 -25.32
C ALA A 18 35.07 10.99 -26.75
N VAL A 19 34.33 12.10 -26.85
CA VAL A 19 34.42 13.18 -27.89
C VAL A 19 33.02 13.70 -28.34
N VAL A 20 32.75 14.95 -27.91
CA VAL A 20 32.28 16.15 -28.67
C VAL A 20 30.93 16.11 -29.42
N VAL A 21 30.08 17.12 -29.17
CA VAL A 21 29.67 18.20 -30.10
C VAL A 21 28.58 19.04 -29.43
N ALA A 22 28.83 20.35 -29.33
CA ALA A 22 27.83 21.38 -29.02
C ALA A 22 27.12 21.80 -30.32
N LEU A 23 25.80 22.04 -30.31
CA LEU A 23 25.17 23.18 -31.00
C LEU A 23 23.67 23.33 -30.70
N LEU A 24 23.29 24.60 -30.60
CA LEU A 24 21.98 25.21 -30.36
C LEU A 24 20.85 24.72 -31.28
N LEU A 25 19.61 24.77 -30.76
CA LEU A 25 18.44 25.31 -31.47
C LEU A 25 17.33 25.69 -30.46
N ALA A 26 17.20 27.00 -30.23
CA ALA A 26 16.03 27.59 -29.61
C ALA A 26 14.83 27.43 -30.55
N THR A 27 13.78 26.75 -30.11
CA THR A 27 12.45 26.86 -30.71
C THR A 27 11.52 27.50 -29.69
N ALA A 28 11.22 28.77 -29.93
CA ALA A 28 10.09 29.45 -29.33
C ALA A 28 8.81 28.82 -29.90
N ALA A 29 8.22 27.90 -29.17
CA ALA A 29 6.85 27.44 -29.43
C ALA A 29 5.94 28.03 -28.35
N CYS A 30 5.36 29.20 -28.65
CA CYS A 30 4.14 29.67 -28.02
C CYS A 30 3.00 28.71 -28.36
N GLY A 31 2.90 27.61 -27.62
CA GLY A 31 1.74 26.74 -27.60
C GLY A 31 1.05 26.92 -26.26
N GLY A 32 -0.11 27.57 -26.27
CA GLY A 32 -0.92 27.80 -25.08
C GLY A 32 -1.11 26.50 -24.31
N VAL A 33 -0.59 26.47 -23.08
CA VAL A 33 -0.88 25.42 -22.12
C VAL A 33 -2.35 25.56 -21.78
N GLY A 34 -3.19 24.84 -22.51
CA GLY A 34 -4.57 24.61 -22.13
C GLY A 34 -4.53 23.84 -20.82
N GLU A 35 -4.57 24.57 -19.73
CA GLU A 35 -4.73 24.06 -18.38
C GLU A 35 -6.09 23.34 -18.36
N SER A 36 -6.05 22.04 -18.66
CA SER A 36 -7.17 21.14 -18.48
C SER A 36 -7.40 21.09 -16.98
N HIS A 37 -8.23 22.01 -16.50
CA HIS A 37 -8.82 21.96 -15.18
C HIS A 37 -9.64 20.67 -15.12
N SER A 38 -9.00 19.58 -14.70
CA SER A 38 -9.70 18.38 -14.28
C SER A 38 -10.67 18.80 -13.19
N THR A 39 -11.96 18.73 -13.52
CA THR A 39 -13.02 18.87 -12.51
C THR A 39 -12.73 17.82 -11.44
N PRO A 40 -12.76 18.17 -10.13
CA PRO A 40 -12.50 17.18 -9.09
C PRO A 40 -13.49 16.04 -9.24
N GLU A 41 -12.98 14.88 -9.65
CA GLU A 41 -13.76 13.67 -9.81
C GLU A 41 -14.18 13.23 -8.40
N THR A 42 -15.48 13.01 -8.20
CA THR A 42 -15.99 12.54 -6.91
C THR A 42 -15.41 11.14 -6.65
N PRO A 43 -14.73 10.91 -5.51
CA PRO A 43 -14.13 9.61 -5.23
C PRO A 43 -15.18 8.49 -5.27
N ALA A 44 -14.85 7.36 -5.91
CA ALA A 44 -15.75 6.22 -5.98
C ALA A 44 -16.08 5.67 -4.57
N ALA A 45 -17.35 5.37 -4.33
CA ALA A 45 -17.82 4.83 -3.05
C ALA A 45 -17.24 3.42 -2.78
N ALA A 46 -16.94 3.10 -1.53
CA ALA A 46 -16.52 1.76 -1.12
C ALA A 46 -17.68 0.76 -1.25
N THR A 47 -17.36 -0.47 -1.68
CA THR A 47 -18.30 -1.58 -1.83
C THR A 47 -17.97 -2.76 -0.92
N SER A 48 -16.70 -2.93 -0.56
CA SER A 48 -16.24 -3.96 0.35
C SER A 48 -15.00 -3.50 1.13
N VAL A 49 -14.92 -3.90 2.40
CA VAL A 49 -13.75 -3.74 3.27
C VAL A 49 -13.40 -5.12 3.83
N GLU A 50 -12.16 -5.55 3.60
CA GLU A 50 -11.62 -6.80 4.08
C GLU A 50 -10.44 -6.55 5.01
N VAL A 51 -10.37 -7.26 6.14
CA VAL A 51 -9.20 -7.32 7.01
C VAL A 51 -8.72 -8.77 7.09
N ASN A 52 -7.52 -9.02 6.56
CA ASN A 52 -6.81 -10.26 6.78
C ASN A 52 -5.90 -10.12 7.99
N GLN A 53 -6.16 -10.90 9.05
CA GLN A 53 -5.35 -11.00 10.26
C GLN A 53 -4.54 -12.30 10.22
N THR A 54 -3.22 -12.18 10.33
CA THR A 54 -2.30 -13.31 10.40
C THR A 54 -1.35 -13.21 11.59
N GLY A 55 -0.74 -14.33 12.00
CA GLY A 55 0.29 -14.34 13.04
C GLY A 55 -0.25 -14.64 14.43
N GLY A 56 0.31 -14.00 15.45
CA GLY A 56 0.05 -14.35 16.85
C GLY A 56 0.72 -15.66 17.28
N PHE A 57 0.72 -15.93 18.58
CA PHE A 57 1.33 -17.13 19.16
C PHE A 57 0.82 -18.45 18.53
N ALA A 58 -0.46 -18.50 18.18
CA ALA A 58 -1.08 -19.68 17.59
C ALA A 58 -0.99 -19.75 16.06
N GLY A 59 -0.42 -18.75 15.39
CA GLY A 59 -0.34 -18.69 13.93
C GLY A 59 -1.71 -18.63 13.25
N VAL A 60 -2.56 -17.69 13.66
CA VAL A 60 -3.89 -17.53 13.06
C VAL A 60 -3.79 -17.03 11.62
N ASN A 61 -4.82 -17.32 10.83
CA ASN A 61 -5.11 -16.70 9.54
C ASN A 61 -6.63 -16.55 9.47
N GLN A 62 -7.13 -15.32 9.55
CA GLN A 62 -8.56 -15.02 9.64
C GLN A 62 -8.88 -13.85 8.73
N VAL A 63 -9.96 -13.96 7.97
CA VAL A 63 -10.45 -12.88 7.13
C VAL A 63 -11.77 -12.36 7.68
N TYR A 64 -11.87 -11.04 7.81
CA TYR A 64 -13.09 -10.33 8.20
C TYR A 64 -13.56 -9.47 7.03
N THR A 65 -14.77 -9.69 6.56
CA THR A 65 -15.31 -8.96 5.41
C THR A 65 -16.57 -8.18 5.80
N VAL A 66 -16.63 -6.92 5.39
CA VAL A 66 -17.82 -6.07 5.45
C VAL A 66 -18.17 -5.62 4.04
N ASP A 67 -19.31 -6.10 3.55
CA ASP A 67 -19.88 -5.81 2.24
C ASP A 67 -21.40 -5.55 2.37
N GLU A 68 -22.13 -5.54 1.25
CA GLU A 68 -23.59 -5.33 1.24
C GLU A 68 -24.40 -6.38 2.02
N THR A 69 -23.82 -7.55 2.30
CA THR A 69 -24.51 -8.64 2.99
C THR A 69 -24.48 -8.49 4.52
N VAL A 70 -23.65 -7.58 5.05
CA VAL A 70 -23.56 -7.31 6.49
C VAL A 70 -24.67 -6.34 6.92
N ASP A 71 -25.68 -6.88 7.60
CA ASP A 71 -26.75 -6.09 8.22
C ASP A 71 -26.31 -5.59 9.60
N ASN A 72 -25.52 -4.51 9.61
CA ASN A 72 -25.09 -3.84 10.84
C ASN A 72 -25.24 -2.32 10.69
N PRO A 73 -25.84 -1.61 11.68
CA PRO A 73 -26.05 -0.16 11.59
C PRO A 73 -24.76 0.65 11.47
N ARG A 74 -23.61 0.10 11.89
CA ARG A 74 -22.30 0.75 11.78
C ARG A 74 -21.63 0.55 10.42
N ARG A 75 -22.20 -0.25 9.51
CA ARG A 75 -21.64 -0.48 8.16
C ARG A 75 -21.48 0.82 7.37
N GLY A 76 -22.47 1.71 7.43
CA GLY A 76 -22.39 3.03 6.78
C GLY A 76 -21.19 3.83 7.30
N SER A 77 -21.02 3.89 8.62
CA SER A 77 -19.87 4.56 9.25
C SER A 77 -18.52 3.96 8.84
N LEU A 78 -18.41 2.63 8.67
CA LEU A 78 -17.18 2.02 8.15
C LEU A 78 -16.88 2.50 6.73
N PHE A 79 -17.88 2.54 5.87
CA PHE A 79 -17.72 2.98 4.48
C PHE A 79 -17.39 4.47 4.37
N ASP A 80 -17.93 5.30 5.26
CA ASP A 80 -17.56 6.71 5.38
C ASP A 80 -16.09 6.87 5.80
N MET A 81 -15.59 6.05 6.74
CA MET A 81 -14.19 6.10 7.17
C MET A 81 -13.21 5.74 6.06
N VAL A 82 -13.47 4.69 5.26
CA VAL A 82 -12.58 4.32 4.14
C VAL A 82 -12.74 5.25 2.93
N ALA A 83 -13.84 5.99 2.84
CA ALA A 83 -14.01 7.05 1.84
C ALA A 83 -13.27 8.35 2.22
N ALA A 84 -12.98 8.56 3.51
CA ALA A 84 -12.36 9.78 4.01
C ALA A 84 -10.90 9.95 3.50
N PRO A 85 -10.44 11.21 3.30
CA PRO A 85 -9.06 11.50 2.92
C PRO A 85 -8.02 10.87 3.85
N ASP A 86 -8.32 10.81 5.15
CA ASP A 86 -7.43 10.25 6.18
C ASP A 86 -7.07 8.79 5.91
N PHE A 87 -7.99 7.99 5.34
CA PHE A 87 -7.69 6.63 4.91
C PHE A 87 -7.12 6.60 3.49
N ARG A 88 -7.72 7.36 2.56
CA ARG A 88 -7.33 7.35 1.14
C ARG A 88 -5.88 7.73 0.90
N THR A 89 -5.33 8.61 1.74
CA THR A 89 -3.97 9.14 1.64
C THR A 89 -2.92 8.36 2.43
N LEU A 90 -3.32 7.31 3.16
CA LEU A 90 -2.39 6.45 3.87
C LEU A 90 -1.36 5.83 2.92
N THR A 91 -0.14 5.60 3.43
CA THR A 91 0.84 4.76 2.75
C THR A 91 0.38 3.30 2.73
N ASP A 92 0.94 2.51 1.82
CA ASP A 92 0.52 1.11 1.65
C ASP A 92 0.93 0.21 2.82
N ALA A 93 1.90 0.63 3.64
CA ALA A 93 2.35 -0.12 4.81
C ALA A 93 2.79 0.79 5.95
N TYR A 94 2.52 0.33 7.18
CA TYR A 94 2.99 0.86 8.46
C TYR A 94 3.70 -0.25 9.25
N THR A 95 4.64 -0.91 8.58
CA THR A 95 5.43 -2.01 9.15
C THR A 95 6.88 -1.60 9.28
N GLY A 96 7.54 -2.07 10.32
CA GLY A 96 8.93 -1.76 10.61
C GLY A 96 9.60 -2.87 11.43
N PRO A 97 10.95 -2.90 11.47
CA PRO A 97 11.66 -3.85 12.29
C PRO A 97 11.28 -3.64 13.76
N ASN A 98 10.73 -4.67 14.37
CA ASN A 98 10.42 -4.70 15.79
C ASN A 98 10.79 -6.08 16.37
N ASP A 99 11.10 -6.13 17.66
CA ASP A 99 11.41 -7.39 18.37
C ASP A 99 10.14 -8.08 18.90
N CYS A 100 9.01 -7.77 18.30
CA CYS A 100 7.71 -8.17 18.79
C CYS A 100 7.40 -9.59 18.34
N ARG A 101 7.68 -10.53 19.24
CA ARG A 101 7.31 -11.93 19.06
C ARG A 101 5.80 -12.08 19.16
N ASP A 102 5.27 -13.04 18.43
CA ASP A 102 3.86 -13.44 18.54
C ASP A 102 2.86 -12.29 18.27
N SER A 103 3.23 -11.34 17.42
CA SER A 103 2.38 -10.22 17.00
C SER A 103 1.44 -10.62 15.87
N TYR A 104 0.29 -9.95 15.80
CA TYR A 104 -0.56 -10.04 14.61
C TYR A 104 -0.14 -9.03 13.53
N GLN A 105 -0.31 -9.45 12.28
CA GLN A 105 -0.23 -8.63 11.08
C GLN A 105 -1.62 -8.46 10.51
N TYR A 106 -1.91 -7.26 10.00
CA TYR A 106 -3.19 -6.90 9.43
C TYR A 106 -2.98 -6.35 8.01
N ALA A 107 -3.75 -6.84 7.06
CA ALA A 107 -3.87 -6.25 5.73
C ALA A 107 -5.32 -5.81 5.51
N VAL A 108 -5.53 -4.51 5.32
CA VAL A 108 -6.83 -3.92 5.02
C VAL A 108 -6.94 -3.73 3.52
N THR A 109 -7.92 -4.38 2.88
CA THR A 109 -8.23 -4.18 1.45
C THR A 109 -9.60 -3.56 1.30
N VAL A 110 -9.67 -2.41 0.63
CA VAL A 110 -10.92 -1.73 0.30
C VAL A 110 -11.15 -1.80 -1.20
N THR A 111 -12.30 -2.32 -1.61
CA THR A 111 -12.75 -2.29 -3.00
C THR A 111 -13.76 -1.18 -3.20
N TYR A 112 -13.60 -0.40 -4.26
CA TYR A 112 -14.49 0.70 -4.62
C TYR A 112 -15.38 0.35 -5.82
N ARG A 113 -16.46 1.12 -5.99
CA ARG A 113 -17.47 0.89 -7.03
C ARG A 113 -16.93 1.00 -8.46
N ASP A 114 -15.86 1.74 -8.66
CA ASP A 114 -15.16 1.87 -9.95
C ASP A 114 -14.22 0.67 -10.24
N GLY A 115 -14.13 -0.30 -9.32
CA GLY A 115 -13.25 -1.45 -9.42
C GLY A 115 -11.83 -1.21 -8.92
N THR A 116 -11.49 0.02 -8.49
CA THR A 116 -10.19 0.29 -7.87
C THR A 116 -10.12 -0.31 -6.47
N THR A 117 -8.90 -0.58 -6.02
CA THR A 117 -8.63 -1.13 -4.69
C THR A 117 -7.57 -0.32 -3.97
N LYS A 118 -7.71 -0.16 -2.65
CA LYS A 118 -6.64 0.32 -1.77
C LYS A 118 -6.30 -0.76 -0.75
N SER A 119 -5.02 -1.11 -0.65
CA SER A 119 -4.51 -2.02 0.36
C SER A 119 -3.59 -1.26 1.32
N VAL A 120 -3.76 -1.46 2.62
CA VAL A 120 -2.89 -0.90 3.67
C VAL A 120 -2.57 -1.98 4.68
N SER A 121 -1.28 -2.23 4.90
CA SER A 121 -0.80 -3.24 5.85
C SER A 121 -0.22 -2.60 7.12
N THR A 122 -0.41 -3.24 8.26
CA THR A 122 0.23 -2.88 9.52
C THR A 122 0.44 -4.09 10.42
N ASP A 123 1.14 -3.91 11.52
CA ASP A 123 1.31 -4.89 12.59
C ASP A 123 1.03 -4.26 13.96
N GLU A 124 0.82 -5.10 14.97
CA GLU A 124 0.46 -4.63 16.32
C GLU A 124 1.55 -3.85 17.05
N CYS A 125 2.78 -3.92 16.56
CA CYS A 125 3.93 -3.45 17.32
C CYS A 125 4.55 -2.20 16.74
N ASN A 126 4.15 -1.81 15.54
CA ASN A 126 4.48 -0.53 14.95
C ASN A 126 3.35 0.50 15.18
N GLU A 127 3.76 1.76 15.28
CA GLU A 127 2.79 2.86 15.35
C GLU A 127 2.04 2.96 14.03
N SER A 128 0.71 2.95 14.12
CA SER A 128 -0.20 3.03 12.98
C SER A 128 -1.10 4.26 13.11
N PRO A 129 -1.44 4.91 12.00
CA PRO A 129 -2.43 5.98 12.02
C PRO A 129 -3.77 5.51 12.60
N LYS A 130 -4.39 6.36 13.41
CA LYS A 130 -5.66 6.07 14.08
C LYS A 130 -6.78 5.65 13.11
N ALA A 131 -6.83 6.26 11.92
CA ALA A 131 -7.80 5.89 10.90
C ALA A 131 -7.69 4.40 10.51
N LEU A 132 -6.46 3.88 10.36
CA LEU A 132 -6.23 2.49 10.01
C LEU A 132 -6.65 1.55 11.15
N THR A 133 -6.28 1.86 12.38
CA THR A 133 -6.59 1.01 13.54
C THR A 133 -8.09 1.00 13.86
N ASP A 134 -8.79 2.12 13.72
CA ASP A 134 -10.25 2.20 13.88
C ASP A 134 -10.98 1.37 12.82
N ILE A 135 -10.52 1.41 11.55
CA ILE A 135 -11.07 0.59 10.46
C ILE A 135 -10.85 -0.90 10.74
N ILE A 136 -9.65 -1.30 11.17
CA ILE A 136 -9.35 -2.69 11.54
C ILE A 136 -10.27 -3.16 12.66
N ALA A 137 -10.37 -2.38 13.74
CA ALA A 137 -11.19 -2.72 14.90
C ALA A 137 -12.67 -2.87 14.52
N LEU A 138 -13.22 -1.89 13.78
CA LEU A 138 -14.62 -1.94 13.38
C LEU A 138 -14.91 -3.09 12.41
N THR A 139 -14.04 -3.34 11.43
CA THR A 139 -14.23 -4.43 10.47
C THR A 139 -14.21 -5.78 11.18
N LYS A 140 -13.31 -5.98 12.16
CA LYS A 140 -13.27 -7.19 12.98
C LYS A 140 -14.51 -7.36 13.88
N GLU A 141 -15.10 -6.27 14.33
CA GLU A 141 -16.27 -6.27 15.20
C GLU A 141 -17.55 -6.64 14.44
N ILE A 142 -17.77 -6.08 13.24
CA ILE A 142 -19.04 -6.23 12.50
C ILE A 142 -18.93 -7.15 11.28
N GLY A 143 -17.72 -7.49 10.86
CA GLY A 143 -17.47 -8.28 9.66
C GLY A 143 -17.79 -9.75 9.85
N ARG A 144 -18.19 -10.39 8.74
CA ARG A 144 -18.30 -11.85 8.70
C ARG A 144 -16.90 -12.44 8.69
N ARG A 145 -16.65 -13.38 9.60
CA ARG A 145 -15.38 -14.10 9.68
C ARG A 145 -15.41 -15.32 8.77
N SER A 146 -14.34 -15.54 8.02
CA SER A 146 -14.07 -16.73 7.21
C SER A 146 -12.66 -17.28 7.43
#